data_AF-A0A8H8M5X0-F1
#
_entry.id   AF-A0A8H8M5X0-F1
#
_cell.length_a   1.000
_cell.length_b   1.000
_cell.length_c   1.000
_cell.angle_alpha   90.00
_cell.angle_beta   90.00
_cell.angle_gamma   90.00
#
_symmetry.space_group_name_H-M   'P 1'
#
loop_
_entity.id
_entity.type
_entity.pdbx_description
1 polymer ?
#
loop_
_entity_poly.entity_id
_entity_poly.type
_entity_poly.pdbx_seq_one_letter_code
_entity_poly.pdbx_strand_id
1 'polypeptide(L)'
;MLRGYLRKTECIRMLRELQSIPNPTDDDKATIQATLESLRTGPEREIFRGMLDDVLAGEGNLKDMVRYIILVYISHLYLTDRCRLASNPAKVKDLRTTPRHWELICERINTELDGYVVYGEGLAPDNGIPLPRKNSTLSYSHLVRSGMQFGVSGHVRGQNSRFGFIHGNIPVTIRRIYQSFLQLPNQDEPSGFIVVLVQRFKRHPIHPNPIFPWDNWNEHAHIQPWAVEEYDELEAISPNELTGSFAIYPIELPEGDYWLTIGMKPVAPEHLD
;
A
#
# COMPACT_ATOMS: atom_id res chain seq x y z
N MET A 1 19.24 -6.58 1.24
CA MET A 1 18.91 -8.01 1.38
C MET A 1 17.41 -8.21 1.15
N LEU A 2 17.06 -8.72 -0.02
CA LEU A 2 15.73 -8.83 -0.62
C LEU A 2 14.93 -10.07 -0.13
N ARG A 3 15.06 -10.44 1.16
CA ARG A 3 14.70 -11.80 1.63
C ARG A 3 13.33 -11.98 2.28
N GLY A 4 12.42 -11.01 2.21
CA GLY A 4 11.19 -11.11 3.03
C GLY A 4 9.88 -10.58 2.48
N TYR A 5 9.83 -10.06 1.24
CA TYR A 5 8.65 -9.27 0.82
C TYR A 5 7.97 -9.66 -0.48
N LEU A 6 8.42 -10.68 -1.22
CA LEU A 6 7.57 -11.28 -2.24
C LEU A 6 6.43 -12.03 -1.51
N ARG A 7 5.30 -11.37 -1.32
CA ARG A 7 4.10 -12.02 -0.77
C ARG A 7 3.73 -13.17 -1.70
N LYS A 8 3.46 -14.33 -1.12
CA LYS A 8 3.09 -15.59 -1.76
C LYS A 8 2.15 -15.45 -2.98
N THR A 9 1.24 -14.47 -2.94
CA THR A 9 0.32 -14.09 -4.03
C THR A 9 1.03 -13.66 -5.32
N GLU A 10 2.11 -12.89 -5.22
CA GLU A 10 2.87 -12.38 -6.36
C GLU A 10 3.73 -13.45 -7.00
N CYS A 11 4.36 -14.31 -6.20
CA CYS A 11 5.03 -15.49 -6.72
C CYS A 11 4.05 -16.44 -7.42
N ILE A 12 2.82 -16.61 -6.92
CA ILE A 12 1.80 -17.45 -7.58
C ILE A 12 1.30 -16.82 -8.89
N ARG A 13 1.17 -15.49 -8.95
CA ARG A 13 0.82 -14.77 -10.19
C ARG A 13 1.93 -14.89 -11.23
N MET A 14 3.17 -14.55 -10.87
CA MET A 14 4.33 -14.69 -11.75
C MET A 14 4.51 -16.15 -12.19
N LEU A 15 4.27 -17.13 -11.31
CA LEU A 15 4.32 -18.55 -11.68
C LEU A 15 3.26 -18.91 -12.71
N ARG A 16 2.02 -18.40 -12.59
CA ARG A 16 0.96 -18.66 -13.58
C ARG A 16 1.26 -18.05 -14.93
N GLU A 17 1.84 -16.85 -14.94
CA GLU A 17 2.23 -16.15 -16.17
C GLU A 17 3.45 -16.81 -16.84
N LEU A 18 4.43 -17.24 -16.05
CA LEU A 18 5.58 -17.98 -16.57
C LEU A 18 5.17 -19.38 -17.07
N GLN A 19 4.22 -20.04 -16.40
CA GLN A 19 3.70 -21.36 -16.81
C GLN A 19 2.74 -21.30 -18.00
N SER A 20 2.20 -20.12 -18.34
CA SER A 20 1.32 -19.95 -19.50
C SER A 20 2.08 -19.67 -20.80
N ILE A 21 3.41 -19.52 -20.75
CA ILE A 21 4.26 -19.32 -21.93
C ILE A 21 4.24 -20.60 -22.79
N PRO A 22 3.77 -20.53 -24.05
CA PRO A 22 3.89 -21.65 -24.98
C PRO A 22 5.35 -21.82 -25.40
N ASN A 23 5.91 -23.02 -25.19
CA ASN A 23 7.33 -23.37 -25.42
C ASN A 23 8.32 -22.55 -24.55
N PRO A 24 8.33 -22.74 -23.23
CA PRO A 24 9.21 -22.01 -22.32
C PRO A 24 10.68 -22.29 -22.61
N THR A 25 11.49 -21.24 -22.60
CA THR A 25 12.95 -21.33 -22.72
C THR A 25 13.55 -21.98 -21.47
N ASP A 26 14.83 -22.37 -21.53
CA ASP A 26 15.48 -22.96 -20.36
C ASP A 26 15.67 -21.94 -19.22
N ASP A 27 15.75 -20.64 -19.55
CA ASP A 27 15.74 -19.54 -18.57
C ASP A 27 14.36 -19.35 -17.92
N ASP A 28 13.27 -19.51 -18.68
CA ASP A 28 11.91 -19.50 -18.12
C ASP A 28 11.73 -20.65 -17.14
N LYS A 29 12.20 -21.85 -17.49
CA LYS A 29 12.16 -23.04 -16.60
C LYS A 29 13.00 -22.83 -15.34
N ALA A 30 14.20 -22.25 -15.46
CA ALA A 30 15.05 -21.94 -14.31
C ALA A 30 14.42 -20.88 -13.39
N THR A 31 13.75 -19.88 -13.98
CA THR A 31 13.06 -18.79 -13.26
C THR A 31 11.81 -19.31 -12.56
N ILE A 32 11.03 -20.18 -13.19
CA ILE A 32 9.90 -20.91 -12.58
C ILE A 32 10.39 -21.70 -11.37
N GLN A 33 11.47 -22.47 -11.54
CA GLN A 33 12.02 -23.28 -10.46
C GLN A 33 12.49 -22.41 -9.29
N ALA A 34 13.29 -21.37 -9.51
CA ALA A 34 13.77 -20.46 -8.48
C ALA A 34 12.61 -19.76 -7.73
N THR A 35 11.53 -19.40 -8.44
CA THR A 35 10.33 -18.79 -7.85
C THR A 35 9.58 -19.78 -6.97
N LEU A 36 9.43 -21.04 -7.40
CA LEU A 36 8.87 -22.14 -6.59
C LEU A 36 9.72 -22.41 -5.33
N GLU A 37 11.05 -22.27 -5.42
CA GLU A 37 11.93 -22.45 -4.27
C GLU A 37 11.82 -21.33 -3.24
N SER A 38 11.47 -20.11 -3.66
CA SER A 38 11.31 -18.95 -2.78
C SER A 38 10.01 -18.98 -1.95
N LEU A 39 8.95 -19.61 -2.50
CA LEU A 39 7.65 -19.81 -1.85
C LEU A 39 7.69 -20.79 -0.67
N ARG A 40 8.86 -21.33 -0.39
CA ARG A 40 9.11 -22.35 0.61
C ARG A 40 8.91 -21.79 2.05
N THR A 41 9.16 -20.57 2.50
CA THR A 41 9.12 -20.32 3.98
C THR A 41 7.76 -19.84 4.55
N GLY A 42 7.07 -20.63 5.39
CA GLY A 42 5.93 -20.20 6.26
C GLY A 42 4.94 -21.32 6.69
N PRO A 43 3.99 -21.09 7.64
CA PRO A 43 3.01 -22.10 8.10
C PRO A 43 1.89 -22.38 7.09
N GLU A 44 1.47 -21.39 6.31
CA GLU A 44 0.55 -21.59 5.18
C GLU A 44 1.22 -22.39 4.03
N ARG A 45 2.55 -22.64 4.10
CA ARG A 45 3.30 -23.46 3.14
C ARG A 45 2.93 -24.94 3.25
N GLU A 46 2.58 -25.44 4.43
CA GLU A 46 2.35 -26.89 4.62
C GLU A 46 1.02 -27.36 4.02
N ILE A 47 -0.04 -26.56 4.14
CA ILE A 47 -1.34 -26.82 3.50
C ILE A 47 -1.21 -26.76 1.98
N PHE A 48 -0.50 -25.75 1.47
CA PHE A 48 -0.24 -25.61 0.03
C PHE A 48 0.68 -26.70 -0.53
N ARG A 49 1.66 -27.15 0.27
CA ARG A 49 2.52 -28.28 -0.08
C ARG A 49 1.73 -29.57 -0.17
N GLY A 50 0.86 -29.87 0.79
CA GLY A 50 -0.02 -31.05 0.73
C GLY A 50 -0.89 -31.04 -0.54
N MET A 51 -1.56 -29.92 -0.82
CA MET A 51 -2.43 -29.82 -2.00
C MET A 51 -1.66 -29.86 -3.34
N LEU A 52 -0.42 -29.36 -3.37
CA LEU A 52 0.43 -29.44 -4.56
C LEU A 52 1.00 -30.86 -4.75
N ASP A 53 1.41 -31.52 -3.67
CA ASP A 53 1.89 -32.90 -3.68
C ASP A 53 0.76 -33.85 -4.18
N ASP A 54 -0.48 -33.63 -3.75
CA ASP A 54 -1.65 -34.40 -4.22
C ASP A 54 -1.92 -34.19 -5.72
N VAL A 55 -1.85 -32.94 -6.21
CA VAL A 55 -2.07 -32.63 -7.64
C VAL A 55 -0.95 -33.20 -8.51
N LEU A 56 0.30 -33.14 -8.06
CA LEU A 56 1.46 -33.70 -8.77
C LEU A 56 1.47 -35.24 -8.74
N ALA A 57 0.93 -35.85 -7.69
CA ALA A 57 0.72 -37.30 -7.61
C ALA A 57 -0.47 -37.80 -8.45
N GLY A 58 -1.27 -36.89 -9.02
CA GLY A 58 -2.49 -37.23 -9.77
C GLY A 58 -3.68 -37.63 -8.88
N GLU A 59 -3.55 -37.47 -7.56
CA GLU A 59 -4.55 -37.82 -6.55
C GLU A 59 -5.43 -36.62 -6.17
N GLY A 60 -4.96 -35.40 -6.45
CA GLY A 60 -5.65 -34.14 -6.20
C GLY A 60 -6.10 -33.44 -7.49
N ASN A 61 -7.18 -32.67 -7.41
CA ASN A 61 -7.69 -31.89 -8.53
C ASN A 61 -7.14 -30.46 -8.50
N LEU A 62 -6.47 -30.03 -9.58
CA LEU A 62 -5.99 -28.66 -9.76
C LEU A 62 -7.12 -27.63 -9.55
N LYS A 63 -8.36 -27.97 -9.92
CA LYS A 63 -9.56 -27.15 -9.72
C LYS A 63 -9.90 -26.91 -8.25
N ASP A 64 -9.64 -27.88 -7.37
CA ASP A 64 -9.91 -27.76 -5.94
C ASP A 64 -8.80 -26.98 -5.22
N MET A 65 -7.54 -27.12 -5.66
CA MET A 65 -6.45 -26.24 -5.22
C MET A 65 -6.70 -24.79 -5.63
N VAL A 66 -7.11 -24.56 -6.89
CA VAL A 66 -7.47 -23.23 -7.40
C VAL A 66 -8.69 -22.68 -6.66
N ARG A 67 -9.71 -23.50 -6.35
CA ARG A 67 -10.85 -23.08 -5.52
C ARG A 67 -10.45 -22.71 -4.11
N TYR A 68 -9.56 -23.46 -3.46
CA TYR A 68 -9.08 -23.13 -2.12
C TYR A 68 -8.29 -21.82 -2.10
N ILE A 69 -7.42 -21.61 -3.09
CA ILE A 69 -6.72 -20.33 -3.32
C ILE A 69 -7.74 -19.21 -3.50
N ILE A 70 -8.73 -19.40 -4.37
CA ILE A 70 -9.79 -18.44 -4.63
C ILE A 70 -10.63 -18.21 -3.37
N LEU A 71 -10.95 -19.21 -2.56
CA LEU A 71 -11.75 -19.06 -1.34
C LEU A 71 -10.98 -18.36 -0.22
N VAL A 72 -9.67 -18.61 -0.07
CA VAL A 72 -8.80 -17.87 0.86
C VAL A 72 -8.62 -16.43 0.38
N TYR A 73 -8.49 -16.22 -0.94
CA TYR A 73 -8.33 -14.93 -1.58
C TYR A 73 -9.62 -14.10 -1.55
N ILE A 74 -10.77 -14.73 -1.83
CA ILE A 74 -12.13 -14.20 -1.65
C ILE A 74 -12.35 -13.95 -0.17
N SER A 75 -11.93 -14.82 0.75
CA SER A 75 -12.01 -14.51 2.18
C SER A 75 -11.13 -13.31 2.54
N HIS A 76 -9.98 -13.08 1.91
CA HIS A 76 -9.15 -11.87 2.12
C HIS A 76 -9.69 -10.62 1.40
N LEU A 77 -10.44 -10.77 0.31
CA LEU A 77 -11.11 -9.70 -0.44
C LEU A 77 -12.46 -9.32 0.19
N TYR A 78 -13.19 -10.29 0.73
CA TYR A 78 -14.53 -10.15 1.31
C TYR A 78 -14.52 -10.05 2.83
N LEU A 79 -13.43 -10.40 3.53
CA LEU A 79 -13.21 -9.96 4.92
C LEU A 79 -12.74 -8.50 4.90
N THR A 80 -13.75 -7.69 4.60
CA THR A 80 -13.90 -6.29 4.93
C THR A 80 -12.99 -5.32 4.18
N ASP A 81 -13.61 -4.52 3.33
CA ASP A 81 -13.18 -3.16 2.96
C ASP A 81 -13.12 -2.21 4.19
N ARG A 82 -12.84 -2.75 5.38
CA ARG A 82 -12.67 -2.01 6.61
C ARG A 82 -11.19 -1.73 6.78
N CYS A 83 -10.87 -0.44 6.83
CA CYS A 83 -9.59 0.02 7.32
C CYS A 83 -9.42 -0.43 8.78
N ARG A 84 -8.37 -1.21 9.07
CA ARG A 84 -7.99 -1.62 10.42
C ARG A 84 -6.72 -0.92 10.83
N LEU A 85 -6.77 -0.18 11.93
CA LEU A 85 -5.61 0.52 12.47
C LEU A 85 -4.77 -0.41 13.36
N ALA A 86 -3.48 -0.11 13.49
CA ALA A 86 -2.59 -0.82 14.42
C ALA A 86 -3.15 -0.80 15.85
N SER A 87 -3.03 -1.92 16.58
CA SER A 87 -3.57 -2.07 17.94
C SER A 87 -2.93 -1.16 18.99
N ASN A 88 -1.72 -0.68 18.74
CA ASN A 88 -0.97 0.18 19.66
C ASN A 88 -0.78 1.58 19.07
N PRO A 89 -1.76 2.49 19.22
CA PRO A 89 -1.58 3.89 18.88
C PRO A 89 -0.65 4.61 19.86
N ALA A 90 0.01 5.65 19.37
CA ALA A 90 0.68 6.64 20.20
C ALA A 90 -0.21 7.90 20.31
N LYS A 91 -0.41 8.40 21.54
CA LYS A 91 -1.09 9.69 21.73
C LYS A 91 -0.22 10.82 21.19
N VAL A 92 -0.77 11.65 20.32
CA VAL A 92 -0.09 12.87 19.88
C VAL A 92 -0.26 13.91 20.98
N LYS A 93 0.84 14.18 21.70
CA LYS A 93 0.83 15.09 22.85
C LYS A 93 0.61 16.55 22.44
N ASP A 94 1.17 16.95 21.30
CA ASP A 94 1.08 18.32 20.80
C ASP A 94 1.35 18.39 19.30
N LEU A 95 0.33 18.79 18.53
CA LEU A 95 0.44 18.94 17.08
C LEU A 95 1.17 20.20 16.63
N ARG A 96 1.50 21.12 17.55
CA ARG A 96 2.35 22.29 17.27
C ARG A 96 3.78 21.95 16.89
N THR A 97 4.24 20.76 17.25
CA THR A 97 5.55 20.26 16.79
C THR A 97 5.56 19.98 15.28
N THR A 98 4.39 19.87 14.66
CA THR A 98 4.20 19.64 13.23
C THR A 98 3.00 20.45 12.70
N PRO A 99 3.09 21.79 12.62
CA PRO A 99 1.97 22.65 12.24
C PRO A 99 1.37 22.28 10.88
N ARG A 100 2.21 21.92 9.90
CA ARG A 100 1.74 21.49 8.58
C ARG A 100 0.90 20.21 8.62
N HIS A 101 1.22 19.25 9.50
CA HIS A 101 0.40 18.04 9.63
C HIS A 101 -1.00 18.38 10.13
N TRP A 102 -1.07 19.34 11.04
CA TRP A 102 -2.33 19.77 11.65
C TRP A 102 -3.26 20.44 10.64
N GLU A 103 -2.71 21.35 9.82
CA GLU A 103 -3.41 21.96 8.69
C GLU A 103 -3.94 20.90 7.73
N LEU A 104 -3.08 19.98 7.29
CA LEU A 104 -3.43 18.90 6.38
C LEU A 104 -4.53 17.97 6.95
N ILE A 105 -4.52 17.71 8.26
CA ILE A 105 -5.59 16.95 8.93
C ILE A 105 -6.91 17.73 8.86
N CYS A 106 -6.91 19.02 9.18
CA CYS A 106 -8.12 19.84 9.13
C CYS A 106 -8.65 19.95 7.69
N GLU A 107 -7.78 20.25 6.73
CA GLU A 107 -8.10 20.31 5.30
C GLU A 107 -8.77 19.00 4.84
N ARG A 108 -8.18 17.85 5.19
CA ARG A 108 -8.75 16.54 4.81
C ARG A 108 -10.08 16.27 5.48
N ILE A 109 -10.22 16.51 6.78
CA ILE A 109 -11.48 16.31 7.49
C ILE A 109 -12.59 17.19 6.89
N ASN A 110 -12.28 18.42 6.48
CA ASN A 110 -13.24 19.33 5.84
C ASN A 110 -13.75 18.82 4.48
N THR A 111 -13.02 17.95 3.80
CA THR A 111 -13.53 17.30 2.57
C THR A 111 -14.56 16.20 2.85
N GLU A 112 -14.67 15.74 4.11
CA GLU A 112 -15.57 14.67 4.54
C GLU A 112 -16.73 15.17 5.41
N LEU A 113 -16.69 16.44 5.83
CA LEU A 113 -17.70 17.06 6.69
C LEU A 113 -18.59 18.01 5.91
N ASP A 114 -19.89 17.75 5.97
CA ASP A 114 -20.90 18.67 5.47
C ASP A 114 -21.39 19.61 6.57
N GLY A 115 -21.42 20.91 6.29
CA GLY A 115 -22.04 21.94 7.13
C GLY A 115 -21.20 22.45 8.30
N TYR A 116 -20.01 21.88 8.54
CA TYR A 116 -19.07 22.32 9.57
C TYR A 116 -17.69 22.60 8.98
N VAL A 117 -16.94 23.50 9.61
CA VAL A 117 -15.54 23.78 9.25
C VAL A 117 -14.64 23.43 10.41
N VAL A 118 -13.87 22.35 10.27
CA VAL A 118 -12.82 21.98 11.20
C VAL A 118 -11.64 22.91 11.01
N TYR A 119 -11.19 23.50 12.09
CA TYR A 119 -10.09 24.44 12.07
C TYR A 119 -9.11 24.16 13.20
N GLY A 120 -7.86 24.56 12.94
CA GLY A 120 -6.74 24.36 13.85
C GLY A 120 -6.52 25.55 14.78
N GLU A 121 -5.59 26.43 14.41
CA GLU A 121 -5.36 27.69 15.11
C GLU A 121 -6.04 28.85 14.36
N GLY A 122 -6.32 29.94 15.09
CA GLY A 122 -6.91 31.15 14.51
C GLY A 122 -8.32 31.45 15.01
N LEU A 123 -8.96 32.42 14.36
CA LEU A 123 -10.34 32.80 14.63
C LEU A 123 -11.28 31.68 14.18
N ALA A 124 -12.28 31.40 14.99
CA ALA A 124 -13.31 30.41 14.65
C ALA A 124 -14.06 30.89 13.41
N PRO A 125 -14.12 30.10 12.33
CA PRO A 125 -15.01 30.36 11.21
C PRO A 125 -16.47 30.16 11.63
N ASP A 126 -17.40 30.67 10.83
CA ASP A 126 -18.82 30.38 11.01
C ASP A 126 -19.05 28.85 10.91
N ASN A 127 -19.79 28.28 11.87
CA ASN A 127 -19.93 26.83 12.08
C ASN A 127 -18.61 26.08 12.33
N GLY A 128 -17.62 26.77 12.91
CA GLY A 128 -16.30 26.23 13.21
C GLY A 128 -16.30 25.17 14.33
N ILE A 129 -15.66 24.04 14.07
CA ILE A 129 -15.35 23.02 15.07
C ILE A 129 -13.83 23.01 15.31
N PRO A 130 -13.34 23.39 16.49
CA PRO A 130 -11.90 23.36 16.75
C PRO A 130 -11.43 21.91 16.86
N LEU A 131 -10.40 21.53 16.09
CA LEU A 131 -9.68 20.30 16.37
C LEU A 131 -8.85 20.51 17.65
N PRO A 132 -9.05 19.74 18.75
CA PRO A 132 -8.37 20.07 20.00
C PRO A 132 -6.88 19.73 19.96
N ARG A 133 -5.99 20.66 20.33
CA ARG A 133 -4.53 20.49 20.17
C ARG A 133 -3.90 19.29 20.90
N LYS A 134 -4.57 18.80 21.95
CA LYS A 134 -4.09 17.72 22.82
C LYS A 134 -5.14 16.63 22.90
N ASN A 135 -4.69 15.38 22.96
CA ASN A 135 -5.52 14.19 23.21
C ASN A 135 -6.67 13.95 22.22
N SER A 136 -6.79 14.73 21.14
CA SER A 136 -7.78 14.51 20.08
C SER A 136 -7.28 13.58 18.99
N THR A 137 -5.97 13.34 18.91
CA THR A 137 -5.35 12.66 17.78
C THR A 137 -4.41 11.57 18.23
N LEU A 138 -4.58 10.40 17.62
CA LEU A 138 -3.75 9.21 17.78
C LEU A 138 -2.91 9.02 16.53
N SER A 139 -1.66 8.61 16.70
CA SER A 139 -0.74 8.24 15.62
C SER A 139 -0.57 6.74 15.57
N TYR A 140 -0.61 6.16 14.37
CA TYR A 140 -0.50 4.72 14.15
C TYR A 140 0.76 4.38 13.37
N SER A 141 1.32 3.20 13.66
CA SER A 141 2.51 2.71 12.95
C SER A 141 2.19 2.12 11.58
N HIS A 142 0.95 1.65 11.39
CA HIS A 142 0.44 1.10 10.15
C HIS A 142 -1.10 1.07 10.19
N LEU A 143 -1.70 0.88 9.03
CA LEU A 143 -3.08 0.47 8.84
C LEU A 143 -3.12 -0.73 7.89
N VAL A 144 -4.22 -1.47 7.90
CA VAL A 144 -4.49 -2.57 6.98
C VAL A 144 -5.77 -2.25 6.23
N ARG A 145 -5.72 -2.27 4.90
CA ARG A 145 -6.89 -2.08 4.01
C ARG A 145 -6.82 -3.09 2.87
N SER A 146 -7.94 -3.74 2.56
CA SER A 146 -8.06 -4.71 1.45
C SER A 146 -6.96 -5.81 1.49
N GLY A 147 -6.65 -6.30 2.70
CA GLY A 147 -5.59 -7.28 2.95
C GLY A 147 -4.16 -6.75 2.86
N MET A 148 -3.97 -5.46 2.61
CA MET A 148 -2.67 -4.81 2.48
C MET A 148 -2.34 -3.96 3.69
N GLN A 149 -1.21 -4.26 4.31
CA GLN A 149 -0.62 -3.40 5.32
C GLN A 149 0.11 -2.22 4.68
N PHE A 150 -0.19 -1.02 5.19
CA PHE A 150 0.36 0.27 4.82
C PHE A 150 0.99 0.90 6.07
N GLY A 151 2.31 1.02 6.07
CA GLY A 151 3.10 1.38 7.25
C GLY A 151 3.69 2.78 7.18
N VAL A 152 4.02 3.35 8.34
CA VAL A 152 4.71 4.64 8.40
C VAL A 152 6.21 4.47 8.17
N SER A 153 6.77 5.26 7.25
CA SER A 153 8.20 5.22 6.86
C SER A 153 9.19 5.41 8.01
N GLY A 154 8.83 6.23 9.00
CA GLY A 154 9.68 6.53 10.16
C GLY A 154 9.48 5.60 11.37
N HIS A 155 8.70 4.53 11.25
CA HIS A 155 8.40 3.63 12.37
C HIS A 155 8.90 2.21 12.07
N VAL A 156 9.62 1.58 12.99
CA VAL A 156 10.23 0.24 12.80
C VAL A 156 9.21 -0.80 12.32
N ARG A 157 8.01 -0.81 12.90
CA ARG A 157 6.91 -1.72 12.51
C ARG A 157 6.23 -1.39 11.18
N GLY A 158 6.40 -0.17 10.66
CA GLY A 158 5.77 0.31 9.43
C GLY A 158 6.75 0.42 8.25
N GLN A 159 8.05 0.46 8.52
CA GLN A 159 9.09 0.78 7.54
C GLN A 159 9.07 -0.12 6.30
N ASN A 160 8.81 -1.42 6.47
CA ASN A 160 8.81 -2.36 5.35
C ASN A 160 7.49 -2.37 4.55
N SER A 161 6.47 -1.64 5.00
CA SER A 161 5.18 -1.48 4.32
C SER A 161 4.91 -0.01 3.98
N ARG A 162 5.96 0.81 3.90
CA ARG A 162 5.86 2.28 3.79
C ARG A 162 5.50 2.83 2.41
N PHE A 163 5.30 1.96 1.45
CA PHE A 163 5.08 2.31 0.06
C PHE A 163 3.74 1.77 -0.40
N GLY A 164 3.02 2.58 -1.16
CA GLY A 164 1.71 2.23 -1.68
C GLY A 164 1.35 3.08 -2.90
N PHE A 165 0.39 2.60 -3.67
CA PHE A 165 -0.25 3.37 -4.72
C PHE A 165 -1.46 4.10 -4.17
N ILE A 166 -1.70 5.31 -4.67
CA ILE A 166 -2.99 5.99 -4.57
C ILE A 166 -3.75 5.88 -5.90
N HIS A 167 -4.93 6.52 -6.02
CA HIS A 167 -5.70 6.58 -7.26
C HIS A 167 -4.83 6.97 -8.48
N GLY A 168 -5.11 6.35 -9.62
CA GLY A 168 -4.30 6.52 -10.84
C GLY A 168 -2.91 5.85 -10.79
N ASN A 169 -2.70 4.89 -9.87
CA ASN A 169 -1.43 4.19 -9.68
C ASN A 169 -0.24 5.11 -9.40
N ILE A 170 -0.49 6.22 -8.72
CA ILE A 170 0.56 7.16 -8.34
C ILE A 170 1.30 6.58 -7.13
N PRO A 171 2.62 6.33 -7.20
CA PRO A 171 3.35 5.79 -6.08
C PRO A 171 3.60 6.85 -5.03
N VAL A 172 3.39 6.46 -3.77
CA VAL A 172 3.59 7.31 -2.60
C VAL A 172 4.35 6.60 -1.50
N THR A 173 5.05 7.39 -0.68
CA THR A 173 5.54 6.95 0.62
C THR A 173 4.61 7.47 1.72
N ILE A 174 4.29 6.61 2.66
CA ILE A 174 3.43 6.94 3.79
C ILE A 174 4.29 7.52 4.91
N ARG A 175 4.01 8.78 5.24
CA ARG A 175 4.75 9.54 6.25
C ARG A 175 4.11 9.45 7.61
N ARG A 176 2.78 9.54 7.72
CA ARG A 176 2.06 9.42 8.99
C ARG A 176 0.67 8.85 8.77
N ILE A 177 0.13 8.23 9.82
CA ILE A 177 -1.25 7.77 9.88
C ILE A 177 -1.81 8.32 11.19
N TYR A 178 -2.85 9.14 11.10
CA TYR A 178 -3.53 9.73 12.23
C TYR A 178 -4.98 9.29 12.30
N GLN A 179 -5.52 9.18 13.52
CA GLN A 179 -6.95 9.18 13.76
C GLN A 179 -7.27 10.34 14.70
N SER A 180 -8.12 11.25 14.23
CA SER A 180 -8.55 12.44 14.96
C SER A 180 -10.01 12.30 15.38
N PHE A 181 -10.33 12.69 16.61
CA PHE A 181 -11.66 12.58 17.19
C PHE A 181 -12.24 13.97 17.40
N LEU A 182 -13.46 14.18 16.90
CA LEU A 182 -14.18 15.45 16.96
C LEU A 182 -15.57 15.26 17.56
N GLN A 183 -15.93 16.13 18.50
CA GLN A 183 -17.30 16.20 19.00
C GLN A 183 -18.13 17.05 18.03
N LEU A 184 -19.03 16.41 17.27
CA LEU A 184 -19.96 17.11 16.40
C LEU A 184 -21.21 17.54 17.21
N PRO A 185 -21.80 18.73 16.97
CA PRO A 185 -22.93 19.25 17.77
C PRO A 185 -24.17 18.35 17.85
N ASN A 186 -24.39 17.50 16.84
CA ASN A 186 -25.56 16.61 16.74
C ASN A 186 -25.23 15.14 16.99
N GLN A 187 -24.14 14.85 17.70
CA GLN A 187 -23.73 13.49 18.03
C GLN A 187 -23.39 13.37 19.52
N ASP A 188 -23.78 12.25 20.12
CA ASP A 188 -23.48 11.95 21.52
C ASP A 188 -22.03 11.45 21.69
N GLU A 189 -21.49 10.77 20.68
CA GLU A 189 -20.12 10.24 20.68
C GLU A 189 -19.21 11.01 19.70
N PRO A 190 -17.91 11.17 20.00
CA PRO A 190 -16.96 11.78 19.09
C PRO A 190 -16.82 10.97 17.79
N SER A 191 -16.92 11.65 16.64
CA SER A 191 -16.62 11.08 15.33
C SER A 191 -15.12 10.93 15.12
N GLY A 192 -14.69 9.76 14.65
CA GLY A 192 -13.29 9.45 14.36
C GLY A 192 -12.98 9.55 12.86
N PHE A 193 -12.00 10.37 12.51
CA PHE A 193 -11.53 10.59 11.13
C PHE A 193 -10.12 10.06 10.98
N ILE A 194 -9.88 9.23 9.96
CA ILE A 194 -8.56 8.68 9.68
C ILE A 194 -7.93 9.49 8.55
N VAL A 195 -6.74 10.03 8.79
CA VAL A 195 -5.99 10.80 7.80
C VAL A 195 -4.62 10.16 7.61
N VAL A 196 -4.26 9.91 6.34
CA VAL A 196 -2.95 9.39 5.97
C VAL A 196 -2.16 10.52 5.32
N LEU A 197 -0.98 10.82 5.86
CA LEU A 197 -0.07 11.79 5.24
C LEU A 197 0.92 11.05 4.36
N VAL A 198 0.99 11.44 3.09
CA VAL A 198 1.82 10.80 2.07
C VAL A 198 2.65 11.83 1.31
N GLN A 199 3.69 11.37 0.64
CA GLN A 199 4.38 12.16 -0.39
C GLN A 199 4.51 11.31 -1.65
N ARG A 200 4.21 11.92 -2.81
CA ARG A 200 4.38 11.30 -4.12
C ARG A 200 5.84 11.22 -4.50
N PHE A 201 6.21 10.20 -5.26
CA PHE A 201 7.56 10.09 -5.81
C PHE A 201 7.74 11.11 -6.93
N LYS A 202 8.92 11.72 -7.00
CA LYS A 202 9.28 12.63 -8.10
C LYS A 202 9.97 11.89 -9.23
N ARG A 203 9.71 12.34 -10.46
CA ARG A 203 10.51 11.95 -11.62
C ARG A 203 11.91 12.55 -11.48
N HIS A 204 12.90 11.87 -12.04
CA HIS A 204 14.27 12.38 -12.06
C HIS A 204 14.31 13.74 -12.78
N PRO A 205 14.92 14.78 -12.18
CA PRO A 205 14.77 16.17 -12.65
C PRO A 205 15.44 16.42 -14.00
N ILE A 206 16.51 15.69 -14.31
CA ILE A 206 17.30 15.86 -15.55
C ILE A 206 16.83 14.90 -16.64
N HIS A 207 16.42 13.70 -16.23
CA HIS A 207 16.12 12.58 -17.13
C HIS A 207 14.81 11.90 -16.68
N PRO A 208 13.66 12.56 -16.86
CA PRO A 208 12.38 12.09 -16.30
C PRO A 208 11.88 10.80 -16.95
N ASN A 209 12.32 10.50 -18.17
CA ASN A 209 11.94 9.32 -18.96
C ASN A 209 13.21 8.60 -19.45
N PRO A 210 13.93 7.89 -18.57
CA PRO A 210 15.01 7.01 -19.00
C PRO A 210 14.46 5.87 -19.87
N ILE A 211 15.25 5.42 -20.84
CA ILE A 211 14.91 4.29 -21.71
C ILE A 211 15.44 3.02 -21.05
N PHE A 212 14.57 2.05 -20.80
CA PHE A 212 14.98 0.74 -20.28
C PHE A 212 14.95 -0.34 -21.36
N PRO A 213 15.85 -1.34 -21.27
CA PRO A 213 15.83 -2.51 -22.17
C PRO A 213 14.49 -3.28 -22.17
N TRP A 214 13.69 -3.12 -21.12
CA TRP A 214 12.40 -3.78 -20.92
C TRP A 214 11.21 -2.81 -21.03
N ASP A 215 11.36 -1.65 -21.70
CA ASP A 215 10.29 -0.64 -21.76
C ASP A 215 8.93 -1.18 -22.23
N ASN A 216 8.94 -2.16 -23.13
CA ASN A 216 7.72 -2.84 -23.62
C ASN A 216 6.97 -3.63 -22.53
N TRP A 217 7.61 -3.91 -21.39
CA TRP A 217 7.06 -4.65 -20.25
C TRP A 217 6.59 -3.73 -19.12
N ASN A 218 6.92 -2.43 -19.19
CA ASN A 218 6.60 -1.47 -18.12
C ASN A 218 5.09 -1.36 -17.88
N GLU A 219 4.27 -1.42 -18.93
CA GLU A 219 2.80 -1.37 -18.83
C GLU A 219 2.23 -2.61 -18.12
N HIS A 220 2.81 -3.79 -18.38
CA HIS A 220 2.33 -5.06 -17.84
C HIS A 220 2.77 -5.27 -16.37
N ALA A 221 3.97 -4.82 -16.02
CA ALA A 221 4.54 -4.98 -14.69
C ALA A 221 4.39 -3.73 -13.79
N HIS A 222 3.73 -2.68 -14.29
CA HIS A 222 3.64 -1.36 -13.66
C HIS A 222 5.00 -0.83 -13.18
N ILE A 223 6.02 -1.00 -14.03
CA ILE A 223 7.38 -0.57 -13.72
C ILE A 223 7.52 0.90 -14.09
N GLN A 224 7.88 1.72 -13.12
CA GLN A 224 8.07 3.15 -13.32
C GLN A 224 9.35 3.64 -12.63
N PRO A 225 10.16 4.48 -13.32
CA PRO A 225 11.37 5.08 -12.74
C PRO A 225 11.08 6.37 -11.98
N TRP A 226 11.81 6.56 -10.90
CA TRP A 226 11.70 7.71 -10.00
C TRP A 226 13.08 8.17 -9.54
N ALA A 227 13.17 9.44 -9.19
CA ALA A 227 14.33 9.99 -8.51
C ALA A 227 14.54 9.29 -7.16
N VAL A 228 15.80 9.04 -6.80
CA VAL A 228 16.17 8.42 -5.51
C VAL A 228 15.89 9.41 -4.39
N GLU A 229 15.07 8.98 -3.42
CA GLU A 229 14.74 9.75 -2.21
C GLU A 229 14.12 11.15 -2.44
N GLU A 230 13.69 11.48 -3.66
CA GLU A 230 12.98 12.73 -3.94
C GLU A 230 11.47 12.53 -3.96
N TYR A 231 10.78 13.42 -3.25
CA TYR A 231 9.33 13.37 -3.10
C TYR A 231 8.71 14.76 -3.27
N ASP A 232 7.43 14.79 -3.63
CA ASP A 232 6.59 15.99 -3.62
C ASP A 232 6.28 16.47 -2.20
N GLU A 233 5.59 17.61 -2.12
CA GLU A 233 5.11 18.12 -0.85
C GLU A 233 4.19 17.11 -0.14
N LEU A 234 4.10 17.25 1.18
CA LEU A 234 3.24 16.41 2.00
C LEU A 234 1.77 16.71 1.70
N GLU A 235 1.01 15.67 1.38
CA GLU A 235 -0.44 15.74 1.17
C GLU A 235 -1.17 14.82 2.14
N ALA A 236 -2.43 15.15 2.43
CA ALA A 236 -3.33 14.31 3.23
C ALA A 236 -4.35 13.61 2.34
N ILE A 237 -4.47 12.31 2.52
CA ILE A 237 -5.42 11.45 1.80
C ILE A 237 -6.29 10.68 2.79
N SER A 238 -7.45 10.24 2.31
CA SER A 238 -8.24 9.21 2.98
C SER A 238 -7.54 7.85 2.85
N PRO A 239 -7.65 6.94 3.85
CA PRO A 239 -7.23 5.55 3.68
C PRO A 239 -7.86 4.87 2.45
N ASN A 240 -9.03 5.35 2.02
CA ASN A 240 -9.75 4.82 0.86
C ASN A 240 -9.04 5.11 -0.48
N GLU A 241 -8.11 6.05 -0.48
CA GLU A 241 -7.32 6.37 -1.67
C GLU A 241 -6.16 5.40 -1.86
N LEU A 242 -5.82 4.56 -0.87
CA LEU A 242 -4.73 3.58 -0.96
C LEU A 242 -5.14 2.33 -1.76
N THR A 243 -4.71 2.23 -3.01
CA THR A 243 -5.18 1.22 -3.98
C THR A 243 -4.30 -0.03 -4.07
N GLY A 244 -3.03 0.06 -3.72
CA GLY A 244 -2.08 -1.05 -3.90
C GLY A 244 -0.74 -0.86 -3.21
N SER A 245 0.13 -1.88 -3.29
CA SER A 245 1.51 -1.81 -2.80
C SER A 245 2.50 -2.12 -3.91
N PHE A 246 3.74 -1.63 -3.77
CA PHE A 246 4.83 -1.93 -4.69
C PHE A 246 6.13 -2.20 -3.95
N ALA A 247 7.05 -2.89 -4.64
CA ALA A 247 8.44 -3.00 -4.25
C ALA A 247 9.26 -1.89 -4.92
N ILE A 248 10.33 -1.45 -4.25
CA ILE A 248 11.33 -0.56 -4.84
C ILE A 248 12.58 -1.36 -5.14
N TYR A 249 13.12 -1.16 -6.33
CA TYR A 249 14.41 -1.67 -6.73
C TYR A 249 15.33 -0.52 -7.16
N PRO A 250 16.49 -0.31 -6.51
CA PRO A 250 17.45 0.68 -6.96
C PRO A 250 18.17 0.19 -8.22
N ILE A 251 18.36 1.07 -9.20
CA ILE A 251 19.12 0.81 -10.42
C ILE A 251 20.03 2.00 -10.72
N GLU A 252 21.24 1.69 -11.19
CA GLU A 252 22.20 2.68 -11.68
C GLU A 252 22.18 2.63 -13.21
N LEU A 253 21.97 3.77 -13.85
CA LEU A 253 22.05 3.95 -15.29
C LEU A 253 23.13 4.98 -15.64
N PRO A 254 23.65 5.02 -16.89
CA PRO A 254 24.56 6.08 -17.33
C PRO A 254 24.02 7.50 -17.11
N GLU A 255 22.70 7.68 -17.18
CA GLU A 255 21.98 8.94 -16.99
C GLU A 255 21.74 9.30 -15.52
N GLY A 256 22.03 8.40 -14.58
CA GLY A 256 21.89 8.62 -13.13
C GLY A 256 21.29 7.45 -12.37
N ASP A 257 21.06 7.67 -11.07
CA ASP A 257 20.49 6.67 -10.18
C ASP A 257 18.96 6.80 -10.13
N TYR A 258 18.28 5.65 -10.18
CA TYR A 258 16.83 5.58 -10.17
C TYR A 258 16.31 4.57 -9.16
N TRP A 259 15.10 4.83 -8.70
CA TRP A 259 14.25 3.82 -8.06
C TRP A 259 13.19 3.34 -9.04
N LEU A 260 13.11 2.02 -9.22
CA LEU A 260 12.05 1.38 -9.96
C LEU A 260 10.96 0.92 -8.99
N THR A 261 9.73 1.36 -9.22
CA THR A 261 8.57 0.79 -8.53
C THR A 261 8.06 -0.40 -9.31
N ILE A 262 7.83 -1.53 -8.65
CA ILE A 262 7.29 -2.76 -9.26
C ILE A 262 6.00 -3.12 -8.52
N GLY A 263 4.87 -3.11 -9.22
CA GLY A 263 3.56 -3.34 -8.62
C GLY A 263 3.41 -4.75 -8.04
N MET A 264 2.99 -4.85 -6.78
CA MET A 264 2.88 -6.11 -6.01
C MET A 264 1.44 -6.60 -5.81
N LYS A 265 0.48 -6.05 -6.56
CA LYS A 265 -0.90 -6.54 -6.67
C LYS A 265 -1.41 -6.13 -8.05
N PRO A 266 -2.31 -6.88 -8.71
CA PRO A 266 -3.20 -6.28 -9.68
C PRO A 266 -3.95 -5.15 -8.97
N VAL A 267 -3.72 -3.92 -9.44
CA VAL A 267 -4.57 -2.77 -9.12
C VAL A 267 -5.99 -3.28 -9.26
N ALA A 268 -6.82 -3.13 -8.21
CA ALA A 268 -8.23 -3.47 -8.38
C ALA A 268 -8.69 -2.70 -9.63
N PRO A 269 -9.29 -3.35 -10.64
CA PRO A 269 -9.81 -2.60 -11.77
C PRO A 269 -10.67 -1.51 -11.17
N GLU A 270 -10.36 -0.26 -11.50
CA GLU A 270 -11.22 0.86 -11.15
C GLU A 270 -12.63 0.41 -11.52
N HIS A 271 -13.56 0.49 -10.58
CA HIS A 271 -14.96 0.28 -10.92
C HIS A 271 -15.28 1.40 -11.92
N LEU A 272 -15.18 1.06 -13.20
CA LEU A 272 -15.72 1.84 -14.30
C LEU A 272 -17.23 1.83 -14.03
N ASP A 273 -17.73 2.98 -13.58
CA ASP A 273 -19.15 3.31 -13.69
C ASP A 273 -19.59 3.24 -15.16
#